data_AF-A0A1H9QEW4-F1
#
_entry.id   AF-A0A1H9QEW4-F1
#
_cell.length_a   1.000
_cell.length_b   1.000
_cell.length_c   1.000
_cell.angle_alpha   90.00
_cell.angle_beta   90.00
_cell.angle_gamma   90.00
#
_symmetry.space_group_name_H-M   'P 1'
#
loop_
_entity.id
_entity.type
_entity.pdbx_description
1 polymer ?
#
loop_
_entity_poly.entity_id
_entity_poly.type
_entity_poly.pdbx_seq_one_letter_code
_entity_poly.pdbx_strand_id
1 'polypeptide(L)'
;MGSQNMHMELAQDHDGLRRMMRDFAHAMESARAEDMPDIARRRIAFSQLFREHMAREDAMVQDLRRNPMTPHADQVVRTSSRAMVALFLRYSDHIKYWTPAQIAADWPGYRAAVLELQNGLYDRMEWEEAHLHPLFAGRVRKAA
;
A
#
# COMPACT_ATOMS: atom_id res chain seq x y z
N MET A 1 24.71 8.34 2.80
CA MET A 1 23.65 9.19 3.42
C MET A 1 22.25 8.98 2.83
N GLY A 2 22.06 8.28 1.69
CA GLY A 2 20.73 8.09 1.09
C GLY A 2 19.80 7.03 1.74
N SER A 3 20.35 5.95 2.31
CA SER A 3 19.53 4.78 2.68
C SER A 3 18.74 4.89 4.00
N GLN A 4 19.15 5.72 4.95
CA GLN A 4 18.37 5.98 6.18
C GLN A 4 17.15 6.88 5.92
N ASN A 5 17.28 7.85 5.01
CA ASN A 5 16.17 8.70 4.59
C ASN A 5 15.09 7.86 3.90
N MET A 6 15.46 6.92 3.04
CA MET A 6 14.49 6.07 2.32
C MET A 6 13.69 5.14 3.24
N HIS A 7 14.28 4.62 4.31
CA HIS A 7 13.53 3.80 5.29
C HIS A 7 12.54 4.66 6.10
N MET A 8 12.93 5.89 6.47
CA MET A 8 12.00 6.83 7.10
C MET A 8 10.88 7.24 6.15
N GLU A 9 11.16 7.39 4.86
CA GLU A 9 10.16 7.65 3.82
C GLU A 9 9.13 6.51 3.70
N LEU A 10 9.54 5.24 3.76
CA LEU A 10 8.59 4.11 3.74
C LEU A 10 7.67 4.09 4.97
N ALA A 11 8.20 4.33 6.16
CA ALA A 11 7.40 4.42 7.37
C ALA A 11 6.42 5.61 7.32
N GLN A 12 6.87 6.76 6.80
CA GLN A 12 6.01 7.93 6.59
C GLN A 12 4.92 7.67 5.54
N ASP A 13 5.26 6.97 4.45
CA ASP A 13 4.30 6.55 3.42
C ASP A 13 3.22 5.64 4.05
N HIS A 14 3.61 4.67 4.88
CA HIS A 14 2.66 3.83 5.62
C HIS A 14 1.74 4.64 6.52
N ASP A 15 2.28 5.56 7.32
CA ASP A 15 1.47 6.42 8.18
C ASP A 15 0.48 7.29 7.38
N GLY A 16 0.91 7.78 6.21
CA GLY A 16 0.07 8.50 5.26
C GLY A 16 -1.06 7.62 4.73
N LEU A 17 -0.75 6.42 4.25
CA LEU A 17 -1.73 5.44 3.76
C LEU A 17 -2.73 5.06 4.86
N ARG A 18 -2.26 4.70 6.06
CA ARG A 18 -3.09 4.36 7.22
C ARG A 18 -4.05 5.49 7.58
N ARG A 19 -3.57 6.74 7.56
CA ARG A 19 -4.40 7.93 7.82
C ARG A 19 -5.47 8.10 6.75
N MET A 20 -5.11 8.07 5.47
CA MET A 20 -6.07 8.20 4.37
C MET A 20 -7.12 7.09 4.39
N MET A 21 -6.73 5.85 4.70
CA MET A 21 -7.65 4.72 4.79
C MET A 21 -8.67 4.91 5.92
N ARG A 22 -8.20 5.26 7.12
CA ARG A 22 -9.08 5.54 8.27
C ARG A 22 -10.03 6.71 7.99
N ASP A 23 -9.50 7.80 7.47
CA ASP A 23 -10.29 9.01 7.19
C ASP A 23 -11.34 8.72 6.09
N PHE A 24 -11.00 7.87 5.11
CA PHE A 24 -11.94 7.44 4.08
C PHE A 24 -13.01 6.48 4.62
N ALA A 25 -12.63 5.52 5.46
CA ALA A 25 -13.58 4.62 6.13
C ALA A 25 -14.61 5.41 6.95
N HIS A 26 -14.14 6.41 7.71
CA HIS A 26 -15.01 7.28 8.49
C HIS A 26 -15.93 8.13 7.60
N ALA A 27 -15.40 8.74 6.54
CA ALA A 27 -16.21 9.51 5.59
C ALA A 27 -17.33 8.67 4.95
N MET A 28 -17.09 7.39 4.69
CA MET A 28 -18.08 6.48 4.12
C MET A 28 -19.21 6.08 5.09
N GLU A 29 -19.04 6.21 6.41
CA GLU A 29 -20.07 5.86 7.40
C GLU A 29 -21.27 6.80 7.36
N SER A 30 -21.04 8.08 7.08
CA SER A 30 -22.07 9.12 7.07
C SER A 30 -22.36 9.68 5.67
N ALA A 31 -21.74 9.11 4.62
CA ALA A 31 -21.81 9.66 3.27
C ALA A 31 -23.23 9.69 2.72
N ARG A 32 -23.56 10.81 2.07
CA ARG A 32 -24.77 11.06 1.29
C ARG A 32 -24.42 11.23 -0.19
N ALA A 33 -25.44 11.32 -1.04
CA ALA A 33 -25.25 11.53 -2.48
C ALA A 33 -24.44 12.79 -2.81
N GLU A 34 -24.59 13.85 -2.00
CA GLU A 34 -23.83 15.10 -2.12
C GLU A 34 -22.32 14.94 -1.83
N ASP A 35 -21.91 13.89 -1.12
CA ASP A 35 -20.52 13.61 -0.77
C ASP A 35 -19.75 12.84 -1.86
N MET A 36 -20.45 12.35 -2.90
CA MET A 36 -19.84 11.53 -3.96
C MET A 36 -18.64 12.20 -4.67
N PRO A 37 -18.63 13.52 -4.93
CA PRO A 37 -17.43 14.20 -5.44
C PRO A 37 -16.26 14.15 -4.45
N ASP A 38 -16.50 14.26 -3.15
CA ASP A 38 -15.46 14.13 -2.12
C ASP A 38 -14.90 12.71 -2.06
N ILE A 39 -15.78 11.72 -2.08
CA ILE A 39 -15.41 10.30 -2.15
C ILE A 39 -14.53 10.04 -3.37
N ALA A 40 -14.90 10.53 -4.55
CA ALA A 40 -14.10 10.38 -5.76
C ALA A 40 -12.70 11.01 -5.64
N ARG A 41 -12.60 12.22 -5.07
CA ARG A 41 -11.30 12.89 -4.83
C ARG A 41 -10.42 12.09 -3.88
N ARG A 42 -10.97 11.59 -2.78
CA ARG A 42 -10.24 10.77 -1.80
C ARG A 42 -9.73 9.46 -2.42
N ARG A 43 -10.54 8.81 -3.27
CA ARG A 43 -10.12 7.61 -4.01
C ARG A 43 -8.91 7.91 -4.90
N ILE A 44 -8.96 8.99 -5.68
CA ILE A 44 -7.87 9.38 -6.59
C ILE A 44 -6.60 9.68 -5.80
N ALA A 45 -6.70 10.46 -4.73
CA ALA A 45 -5.56 10.78 -3.88
C ALA A 45 -4.94 9.51 -3.27
N PHE A 46 -5.77 8.57 -2.80
CA PHE A 46 -5.28 7.30 -2.29
C PHE A 46 -4.60 6.48 -3.39
N SER A 47 -5.17 6.42 -4.59
CA SER A 47 -4.55 5.72 -5.74
C SER A 47 -3.16 6.26 -6.06
N GLN A 48 -2.98 7.59 -6.00
CA GLN A 48 -1.72 8.25 -6.30
C GLN A 48 -0.67 7.90 -5.23
N LEU A 49 -0.99 8.13 -3.96
CA LEU A 49 -0.09 7.81 -2.85
C LEU A 49 0.29 6.32 -2.84
N PHE A 50 -0.69 5.43 -3.03
CA PHE A 50 -0.44 4.00 -3.09
C PHE A 50 0.51 3.63 -4.23
N ARG A 51 0.31 4.16 -5.44
CA ARG A 51 1.21 3.88 -6.58
C ARG A 51 2.62 4.42 -6.35
N GLU A 52 2.76 5.60 -5.76
CA GLU A 52 4.06 6.19 -5.44
C GLU A 52 4.82 5.34 -4.42
N HIS A 53 4.16 4.95 -3.33
CA HIS A 53 4.69 4.05 -2.32
C HIS A 53 5.14 2.72 -2.94
N MET A 54 4.30 2.10 -3.77
CA MET A 54 4.59 0.83 -4.46
C MET A 54 5.83 0.93 -5.37
N ALA A 55 5.96 2.03 -6.12
CA ALA A 55 7.10 2.26 -6.99
C ALA A 55 8.40 2.44 -6.19
N ARG A 56 8.33 3.13 -5.04
CA ARG A 56 9.46 3.29 -4.12
C ARG A 56 9.90 1.95 -3.53
N GLU A 57 8.95 1.15 -3.03
CA GLU A 57 9.26 -0.17 -2.47
C GLU A 57 9.87 -1.09 -3.54
N ASP A 58 9.30 -1.15 -4.74
CA ASP A 58 9.85 -1.98 -5.82
C ASP A 58 11.29 -1.56 -6.15
N ALA A 59 11.58 -0.25 -6.26
CA ALA A 59 12.94 0.23 -6.50
C ALA A 59 13.93 -0.24 -5.42
N MET A 60 13.53 -0.23 -4.16
CA MET A 60 14.35 -0.71 -3.04
C MET A 60 14.53 -2.23 -3.07
N VAL A 61 13.48 -2.98 -3.42
CA VAL A 61 13.55 -4.43 -3.61
C VAL A 61 14.47 -4.80 -4.77
N GLN A 62 14.38 -4.11 -5.91
CA GLN A 62 15.28 -4.33 -7.05
C GLN A 62 16.74 -4.06 -6.66
N ASP A 63 17.00 -3.04 -5.85
CA ASP A 63 18.35 -2.73 -5.40
C ASP A 63 18.89 -3.75 -4.39
N LEU A 64 18.03 -4.30 -3.51
CA LEU A 64 18.41 -5.45 -2.66
C LEU A 64 18.87 -6.65 -3.49
N ARG A 65 18.14 -6.96 -4.57
CA ARG A 65 18.43 -8.11 -5.45
C ARG A 65 19.77 -8.01 -6.17
N ARG A 66 20.34 -6.81 -6.31
CA ARG A 66 21.65 -6.61 -6.94
C ARG A 66 22.82 -7.05 -6.06
N ASN A 67 22.59 -7.34 -4.78
CA ASN A 67 23.64 -7.73 -3.85
C ASN A 67 23.48 -9.19 -3.43
N PRO A 68 24.57 -9.87 -3.03
CA PRO A 68 24.48 -11.18 -2.40
C PRO A 68 23.59 -11.13 -1.16
N MET A 69 22.58 -11.98 -1.11
CA MET A 69 21.63 -12.10 -0.01
C MET A 69 21.75 -13.45 0.68
N THR A 70 21.40 -13.51 1.96
CA THR A 70 21.20 -14.79 2.64
C THR A 70 19.96 -15.49 2.07
N PRO A 71 19.86 -16.83 2.16
CA PRO A 71 18.67 -17.56 1.71
C PRO A 71 17.37 -17.06 2.35
N HIS A 72 17.44 -16.63 3.61
CA HIS A 72 16.31 -16.04 4.32
C HIS A 72 15.86 -14.70 3.71
N ALA A 73 16.80 -13.77 3.47
CA ALA A 73 16.49 -12.48 2.87
C ALA A 73 15.92 -12.62 1.45
N ASP A 74 16.46 -13.57 0.68
CA ASP A 74 15.98 -13.91 -0.65
C ASP A 74 14.54 -14.49 -0.64
N GLN A 75 14.20 -15.33 0.35
CA GLN A 75 12.83 -15.80 0.55
C GLN A 75 11.85 -14.66 0.90
N VAL A 76 12.25 -13.74 1.79
CA VAL A 76 11.44 -12.56 2.16
C VAL A 76 11.19 -11.69 0.93
N VAL A 77 12.22 -11.38 0.14
CA VAL A 77 12.10 -10.59 -1.09
C VAL A 77 11.15 -11.25 -2.10
N ARG A 78 11.27 -12.56 -2.35
CA ARG A 78 10.34 -13.28 -3.24
C ARG A 78 8.91 -13.24 -2.75
N THR A 79 8.71 -13.39 -1.44
CA THR A 79 7.38 -13.35 -0.82
C THR A 79 6.77 -11.96 -0.97
N SER A 80 7.57 -10.92 -0.72
CA SER A 80 7.18 -9.53 -0.95
C SER A 80 6.73 -9.32 -2.40
N SER A 81 7.55 -9.68 -3.39
CA SER A 81 7.22 -9.43 -4.80
C SER A 81 5.94 -10.15 -5.27
N ARG A 82 5.68 -11.38 -4.79
CA ARG A 82 4.41 -12.07 -5.11
C ARG A 82 3.21 -11.38 -4.49
N ALA A 83 3.30 -11.02 -3.21
CA ALA A 83 2.23 -10.32 -2.52
C ALA A 83 1.96 -8.95 -3.16
N MET A 84 3.00 -8.27 -3.63
CA MET A 84 2.91 -6.99 -4.31
C MET A 84 2.11 -7.05 -5.61
N VAL A 85 2.42 -8.05 -6.45
CA VAL A 85 1.66 -8.30 -7.68
C VAL A 85 0.20 -8.63 -7.36
N ALA A 86 -0.04 -9.49 -6.36
CA ALA A 86 -1.40 -9.86 -5.96
C ALA A 86 -2.21 -8.68 -5.42
N LEU A 87 -1.58 -7.75 -4.69
CA LEU A 87 -2.23 -6.53 -4.20
C LEU A 87 -2.54 -5.56 -5.35
N PHE A 88 -1.59 -5.37 -6.27
CA PHE A 88 -1.80 -4.53 -7.45
C PHE A 88 -2.96 -5.02 -8.31
N LEU A 89 -3.05 -6.34 -8.56
CA LEU A 89 -4.15 -6.92 -9.34
C LEU A 89 -5.49 -6.71 -8.65
N ARG A 90 -5.60 -7.03 -7.35
CA ARG A 90 -6.82 -6.81 -6.56
C ARG A 90 -7.26 -5.34 -6.59
N TYR A 91 -6.31 -4.42 -6.46
CA TYR A 91 -6.59 -2.99 -6.54
C TYR A 91 -7.06 -2.56 -7.93
N SER A 92 -6.44 -3.08 -8.98
CA SER A 92 -6.80 -2.80 -10.36
C SER A 92 -8.21 -3.29 -10.68
N ASP A 93 -8.56 -4.50 -10.23
CA ASP A 93 -9.90 -5.06 -10.37
C ASP A 93 -10.94 -4.26 -9.59
N HIS A 94 -10.60 -3.83 -8.36
CA HIS A 94 -11.45 -2.94 -7.57
C HIS A 94 -11.77 -1.63 -8.30
N ILE A 95 -10.78 -0.98 -8.92
CA ILE A 95 -10.99 0.25 -9.69
C ILE A 95 -11.85 -0.01 -10.93
N LYS A 96 -11.60 -1.09 -11.66
CA LYS A 96 -12.33 -1.43 -12.89
C LYS A 96 -13.80 -1.73 -12.62
N TYR A 97 -14.07 -2.46 -11.53
CA TYR A 97 -15.43 -2.85 -11.16
C TYR A 97 -16.24 -1.68 -10.60
N TRP A 98 -15.68 -0.93 -9.64
CA TRP A 98 -16.37 0.16 -8.96
C TRP A 98 -16.31 1.48 -9.74
N THR A 99 -17.10 1.52 -10.82
CA THR A 99 -17.41 2.74 -11.58
C THR A 99 -18.35 3.66 -10.79
N PRO A 100 -18.46 4.96 -11.11
CA PRO A 100 -19.41 5.85 -10.45
C PRO A 100 -20.86 5.34 -10.47
N ALA A 101 -21.29 4.73 -11.58
CA ALA A 101 -22.62 4.13 -11.71
C ALA A 101 -22.79 2.93 -10.76
N GLN A 102 -21.77 2.07 -10.65
CA GLN A 102 -21.81 0.90 -9.76
C GLN A 102 -21.81 1.32 -8.28
N ILE A 103 -21.02 2.34 -7.93
CA ILE A 103 -20.97 2.90 -6.57
C ILE A 103 -22.32 3.51 -6.19
N ALA A 104 -22.96 4.23 -7.10
CA ALA A 104 -24.28 4.82 -6.85
C ALA A 104 -25.38 3.75 -6.72
N ALA A 105 -25.27 2.65 -7.49
CA ALA A 105 -26.22 1.54 -7.45
C ALA A 105 -26.05 0.63 -6.23
N ASP A 106 -24.83 0.46 -5.73
CA ASP A 106 -24.51 -0.42 -4.60
C ASP A 106 -23.48 0.22 -3.67
N TRP A 107 -23.95 1.22 -2.91
CA TRP A 107 -23.12 1.89 -1.90
C TRP A 107 -22.66 0.95 -0.77
N PRO A 108 -23.52 0.11 -0.15
CA PRO A 108 -23.08 -0.80 0.90
C PRO A 108 -22.03 -1.81 0.43
N GLY A 109 -22.20 -2.38 -0.77
CA GLY A 109 -21.23 -3.30 -1.36
C GLY A 109 -19.91 -2.60 -1.69
N TYR A 110 -19.96 -1.37 -2.20
CA TYR A 110 -18.75 -0.57 -2.42
C TYR A 110 -17.98 -0.34 -1.11
N ARG A 111 -18.69 0.09 -0.05
CA ARG A 111 -18.08 0.30 1.27
C ARG A 111 -17.44 -0.99 1.79
N ALA A 112 -18.13 -2.13 1.70
CA ALA A 112 -17.59 -3.42 2.14
C ALA A 112 -16.31 -3.78 1.37
N ALA A 113 -16.33 -3.64 0.04
CA ALA A 113 -15.17 -3.94 -0.81
C ALA A 113 -13.97 -3.02 -0.54
N VAL A 114 -14.21 -1.75 -0.20
CA VAL A 114 -13.13 -0.84 0.22
C VAL A 114 -12.53 -1.30 1.54
N LEU A 115 -13.35 -1.61 2.55
CA LEU A 115 -12.86 -2.01 3.87
C LEU A 115 -12.06 -3.32 3.80
N GLU A 116 -12.50 -4.28 2.99
CA GLU A 116 -11.74 -5.51 2.73
C GLU A 116 -10.37 -5.21 2.12
N LEU A 117 -10.32 -4.31 1.13
CA LEU A 117 -9.06 -3.91 0.52
C LEU A 117 -8.15 -3.20 1.54
N GLN A 118 -8.70 -2.28 2.34
CA GLN A 118 -7.95 -1.59 3.40
C GLN A 118 -7.36 -2.56 4.43
N ASN A 119 -8.13 -3.56 4.88
CA ASN A 119 -7.64 -4.59 5.80
C ASN A 119 -6.46 -5.35 5.19
N GLY A 120 -6.56 -5.76 3.92
CA GLY A 120 -5.45 -6.41 3.22
C GLY A 120 -4.20 -5.52 3.10
N LEU A 121 -4.36 -4.20 2.97
CA LEU A 121 -3.26 -3.24 3.01
C LEU A 121 -2.65 -3.08 4.41
N TYR A 122 -3.46 -3.07 5.47
CA TYR A 122 -2.96 -3.01 6.84
C TYR A 122 -2.08 -4.22 7.16
N ASP A 123 -2.58 -5.43 6.89
CA ASP A 123 -1.83 -6.69 7.09
C ASP A 123 -0.52 -6.70 6.31
N ARG A 124 -0.55 -6.12 5.10
CA ARG A 124 0.62 -6.01 4.23
C ARG A 124 1.68 -5.10 4.82
N MET A 125 1.29 -3.89 5.23
CA MET A 125 2.22 -2.91 5.82
C MET A 125 2.84 -3.45 7.11
N GLU A 126 2.06 -4.14 7.96
CA GLU A 126 2.58 -4.78 9.17
C GLU A 126 3.60 -5.87 8.83
N TRP A 127 3.31 -6.71 7.82
CA TRP A 127 4.25 -7.72 7.38
C TRP A 127 5.54 -7.12 6.81
N GLU A 128 5.44 -6.06 6.01
CA GLU A 128 6.60 -5.33 5.43
C GLU A 128 7.47 -4.74 6.54
N GLU A 129 6.86 -4.08 7.52
CA GLU A 129 7.55 -3.51 8.69
C GLU A 129 8.28 -4.57 9.51
N ALA A 130 7.68 -5.75 9.68
CA ALA A 130 8.27 -6.83 10.46
C ALA A 130 9.36 -7.62 9.72
N HIS A 131 9.26 -7.78 8.39
CA HIS A 131 10.11 -8.72 7.64
C HIS A 131 10.96 -8.05 6.55
N LEU A 132 10.38 -7.12 5.79
CA LEU A 132 11.03 -6.52 4.62
C LEU A 132 11.88 -5.30 5.00
N HIS A 133 11.31 -4.36 5.76
CA HIS A 133 11.98 -3.14 6.20
C HIS A 133 13.31 -3.40 6.94
N PRO A 134 13.42 -4.43 7.80
CA PRO A 134 14.69 -4.78 8.44
C PRO A 134 15.80 -5.14 7.45
N LEU A 135 15.48 -5.63 6.25
CA LEU A 135 16.48 -5.92 5.21
C LEU A 135 17.06 -4.63 4.61
N PHE A 136 16.24 -3.58 4.49
CA PHE A 136 16.70 -2.25 4.08
C PHE A 136 17.57 -1.60 5.17
N ALA A 137 17.18 -1.71 6.44
CA ALA A 137 17.94 -1.20 7.57
C ALA A 137 19.22 -2.00 7.86
N GLY A 138 19.22 -3.31 7.62
CA GLY A 138 20.38 -4.19 7.81
C GLY A 138 21.53 -3.88 6.85
N ARG A 139 21.23 -3.34 5.67
CA ARG A 139 22.22 -2.81 4.71
C ARG A 139 22.99 -1.61 5.27
N VAL A 140 22.41 -0.87 6.21
CA VAL A 140 23.04 0.28 6.89
C VAL A 140 24.10 -0.17 7.90
N ARG A 141 23.98 -1.38 8.48
CA ARG A 141 24.88 -1.88 9.52
C ARG A 141 26.08 -2.67 9.00
N LYS A 142 26.05 -3.19 7.76
CA LYS A 142 27.19 -3.87 7.11
C LYS A 142 28.11 -2.88 6.36
N ALA A 143 28.45 -1.78 7.01
CA ALA A 143 29.55 -0.91 6.61
C ALA A 143 30.58 -0.90 7.76
N ALA A 144 31.38 -1.97 7.82
CA ALA A 144 32.61 -2.07 8.60
C ALA A 144 33.53 -3.06 7.91
#